data_AF-A0A7V6Y6M0-F1
#
_entry.id   AF-A0A7V6Y6M0-F1
#
_cell.length_a   1.000
_cell.length_b   1.000
_cell.length_c   1.000
_cell.angle_alpha   90.00
_cell.angle_beta   90.00
_cell.angle_gamma   90.00
#
_symmetry.space_group_name_H-M   'P 1'
#
loop_
_entity.id
_entity.type
_entity.pdbx_description
1 polymer ?
#
loop_
_entity_poly.entity_id
_entity_poly.type
_entity_poly.pdbx_seq_one_letter_code
_entity_poly.pdbx_strand_id
1 'polypeptide(L)'
;MNWSWLNFIVKVLTNEAVMEPLIAVILGYGVTAYSKNRRFRIIMDLTADIVDYIEENYKEWGIKGSEKMDKFLELFVKEYQKQMGRKPKDADIETARIRAEALVQRARRASGGKKR
;
A
#
# COMPACT_ATOMS: atom_id res chain seq x y z
N MET A 1 26.44 -1.75 -0.74
CA MET A 1 25.74 -2.57 0.25
C MET A 1 26.66 -3.71 0.65
N ASN A 2 27.00 -3.85 1.94
CA ASN A 2 28.01 -4.82 2.37
C ASN A 2 27.44 -6.25 2.34
N TRP A 3 28.20 -7.22 1.80
CA TRP A 3 27.73 -8.60 1.62
C TRP A 3 27.43 -9.30 2.95
N SER A 4 28.15 -8.95 4.01
CA SER A 4 27.82 -9.38 5.38
C SER A 4 26.45 -8.91 5.86
N TRP A 5 26.01 -7.71 5.44
CA TRP A 5 24.71 -7.17 5.83
C TRP A 5 23.57 -7.93 5.14
N LEU A 6 23.75 -8.27 3.86
CA LEU A 6 22.83 -9.11 3.09
C LEU A 6 22.74 -10.53 3.68
N ASN A 7 23.89 -11.15 3.98
CA ASN A 7 23.91 -12.48 4.61
C ASN A 7 23.29 -12.49 6.01
N PHE A 8 23.42 -11.40 6.76
CA PHE A 8 22.76 -11.21 8.04
C PHE A 8 21.24 -11.12 7.88
N ILE A 9 20.73 -10.27 6.98
CA ILE A 9 19.29 -10.17 6.70
C ILE A 9 18.74 -11.54 6.27
N VAL A 10 19.39 -12.21 5.33
CA VAL A 10 18.93 -13.51 4.81
C VAL A 10 18.86 -14.53 5.93
N LYS A 11 19.90 -14.63 6.78
CA LYS A 11 19.90 -15.56 7.92
C LYS A 11 18.84 -15.21 8.98
N VAL A 12 18.60 -13.93 9.23
CA VAL A 12 17.56 -13.48 10.16
C VAL A 12 16.16 -13.79 9.61
N LEU A 13 15.94 -13.60 8.31
CA LEU A 13 14.66 -13.87 7.63
C LEU A 13 14.40 -15.37 7.36
N THR A 14 15.42 -16.23 7.43
CA THR A 14 15.26 -17.69 7.28
C THR A 14 15.28 -18.46 8.60
N ASN A 15 15.50 -17.77 9.73
CA ASN A 15 15.43 -18.40 11.05
C ASN A 15 13.99 -18.35 11.59
N GLU A 16 13.33 -19.51 11.68
CA GLU A 16 11.95 -19.64 12.17
C GLU A 16 11.75 -19.04 13.57
N ALA A 17 12.71 -19.21 14.47
CA ALA A 17 12.64 -18.70 15.85
C ALA A 17 12.71 -17.15 15.94
N VAL A 18 13.13 -16.48 14.86
CA VAL A 18 13.21 -15.02 14.77
C VAL A 18 12.10 -14.48 13.86
N MET A 19 11.71 -15.24 12.83
CA MET A 19 10.65 -14.88 11.88
C MET A 19 9.28 -14.80 12.53
N GLU A 20 8.86 -15.79 13.32
CA GLU A 20 7.56 -15.76 13.98
C GLU A 20 7.37 -14.57 14.93
N PRO A 21 8.31 -14.26 15.86
CA PRO A 21 8.18 -13.07 16.70
C PRO A 21 8.32 -11.76 15.90
N LEU A 22 9.14 -11.70 14.85
CA LEU A 22 9.18 -10.52 13.97
C LEU A 22 7.85 -10.28 13.27
N ILE A 23 7.24 -11.32 12.72
CA ILE A 23 5.93 -11.25 12.08
C ILE A 23 4.89 -10.80 13.11
N ALA A 24 4.90 -11.38 14.33
CA ALA A 24 4.01 -10.96 15.41
C ALA A 24 4.22 -9.50 15.84
N VAL A 25 5.46 -9.00 15.85
CA VAL A 25 5.78 -7.59 16.13
C VAL A 25 5.31 -6.69 14.99
N ILE A 26 5.53 -7.05 13.73
CA ILE A 26 5.07 -6.26 12.57
C ILE A 26 3.54 -6.23 12.52
N LEU A 27 2.87 -7.36 12.75
CA LEU A 27 1.42 -7.45 12.78
C LEU A 27 0.85 -6.72 14.01
N GLY A 28 1.42 -6.92 15.19
CA GLY A 28 1.00 -6.28 16.44
C GLY A 28 1.18 -4.75 16.41
N TYR A 29 2.35 -4.29 15.93
CA TYR A 29 2.63 -2.87 15.70
C TYR A 29 1.76 -2.30 14.57
N GLY A 30 1.55 -3.08 13.50
CA GLY A 30 0.66 -2.71 12.39
C GLY A 30 -0.78 -2.49 12.85
N VAL A 31 -1.32 -3.36 13.69
CA VAL A 31 -2.69 -3.29 14.24
C VAL A 31 -2.84 -2.15 15.26
N THR A 32 -1.82 -1.90 16.10
CA THR A 32 -1.83 -0.79 17.06
C THR A 32 -1.62 0.57 16.40
N ALA A 33 -0.77 0.67 15.38
CA ALA A 33 -0.63 1.86 14.55
C ALA A 33 -1.92 2.13 13.74
N TYR A 34 -2.56 1.08 13.21
CA TYR A 34 -3.83 1.16 12.47
C TYR A 34 -4.99 1.69 13.32
N SER A 35 -5.15 1.18 14.55
CA SER A 35 -6.27 1.56 15.42
C SER A 35 -6.09 2.93 16.10
N LYS A 36 -4.86 3.33 16.42
CA LYS A 36 -4.60 4.58 17.19
C LYS A 36 -4.26 5.80 16.34
N ASN A 37 -3.88 5.64 15.06
CA ASN A 37 -3.43 6.76 14.24
C ASN A 37 -4.45 7.13 13.14
N ARG A 38 -5.28 8.16 13.41
CA ARG A 38 -6.29 8.70 12.46
C ARG A 38 -5.71 8.93 11.07
N ARG A 39 -4.47 9.42 10.96
CA ARG A 39 -3.78 9.64 9.70
C ARG A 39 -3.65 8.37 8.88
N PHE A 40 -3.22 7.27 9.51
CA PHE A 40 -2.99 6.01 8.82
C PHE A 40 -4.30 5.39 8.33
N ARG A 41 -5.35 5.42 9.16
CA ARG A 41 -6.69 4.99 8.76
C ARG A 41 -7.20 5.76 7.53
N ILE A 42 -7.06 7.08 7.54
CA ILE A 42 -7.48 7.94 6.40
C ILE A 42 -6.72 7.58 5.12
N ILE A 43 -5.39 7.43 5.20
CA ILE A 43 -4.59 7.01 4.03
C ILE A 43 -5.12 5.68 3.50
N MET A 44 -5.44 4.77 4.42
CA MET A 44 -5.85 3.44 4.07
C MET A 44 -7.22 3.35 3.41
N ASP A 45 -8.20 4.07 3.95
CA ASP A 45 -9.55 4.11 3.41
C ASP A 45 -9.54 4.81 2.04
N LEU A 46 -8.93 6.00 1.95
CA LEU A 46 -8.80 6.74 0.69
C LEU A 46 -8.09 5.94 -0.40
N THR A 47 -7.05 5.18 -0.05
CA THR A 47 -6.32 4.39 -1.04
C THR A 47 -7.21 3.32 -1.66
N ALA A 48 -8.00 2.61 -0.85
CA ALA A 48 -8.90 1.57 -1.36
C ALA A 48 -10.00 2.18 -2.25
N ASP A 49 -10.69 3.20 -1.73
CA ASP A 49 -11.80 3.86 -2.43
C ASP A 49 -11.37 4.43 -3.79
N ILE A 50 -10.21 5.09 -3.84
CA ILE A 50 -9.72 5.71 -5.08
C ILE A 50 -9.26 4.65 -6.08
N VAL A 51 -8.61 3.57 -5.63
CA VAL A 51 -8.20 2.49 -6.52
C VAL A 51 -9.43 1.83 -7.15
N ASP A 52 -10.45 1.51 -6.35
CA ASP A 52 -11.68 0.90 -6.85
C ASP A 52 -12.39 1.84 -7.84
N TYR A 53 -12.51 3.13 -7.51
CA TYR A 53 -13.07 4.14 -8.40
C TYR A 53 -12.32 4.23 -9.75
N ILE A 54 -10.99 4.17 -9.73
CA ILE A 54 -10.18 4.16 -10.96
C ILE A 54 -10.39 2.87 -11.74
N GLU A 55 -10.38 1.71 -11.08
CA GLU A 55 -10.59 0.41 -11.74
C GLU A 55 -11.99 0.29 -12.36
N GLU A 56 -13.00 0.97 -11.82
CA GLU A 56 -14.34 1.05 -12.39
C GLU A 56 -14.40 1.96 -13.62
N ASN A 57 -13.69 3.09 -13.62
CA ASN A 57 -13.90 4.16 -14.61
C ASN A 57 -12.78 4.31 -15.65
N TYR A 58 -11.63 3.65 -15.49
CA TYR A 58 -10.46 3.91 -16.34
C TYR A 58 -10.70 3.73 -17.84
N LYS A 59 -11.59 2.80 -18.22
CA LYS A 59 -11.92 2.54 -19.63
C LYS A 59 -12.65 3.73 -20.25
N GLU A 60 -13.56 4.33 -19.50
CA GLU A 60 -14.34 5.49 -19.95
C GLU A 60 -13.45 6.74 -20.03
N TRP A 61 -12.52 6.89 -19.10
CA TRP A 61 -11.52 7.96 -19.14
C TRP A 61 -10.40 7.73 -20.17
N GLY A 62 -10.34 6.55 -20.78
CA GLY A 62 -9.31 6.19 -21.75
C GLY A 62 -7.90 6.07 -21.18
N ILE A 63 -7.75 5.97 -19.85
CA ILE A 63 -6.44 5.93 -19.18
C ILE A 63 -5.96 4.48 -18.97
N LYS A 64 -4.64 4.26 -19.07
CA LYS A 64 -4.04 2.92 -18.93
C LYS A 64 -2.66 2.96 -18.27
N GLY A 65 -2.25 1.81 -17.71
CA GLY A 65 -0.90 1.63 -17.20
C GLY A 65 -0.53 2.67 -16.13
N SER A 66 0.53 3.44 -16.39
CA SER A 66 1.03 4.49 -15.48
C SER A 66 0.05 5.64 -15.27
N GLU A 67 -0.80 5.95 -16.24
CA GLU A 67 -1.77 7.06 -16.16
C GLU A 67 -2.79 6.83 -15.04
N LYS A 68 -3.09 5.56 -14.72
CA LYS A 68 -3.91 5.20 -13.54
C LYS A 68 -3.24 5.64 -12.24
N MET A 69 -1.93 5.47 -12.13
CA MET A 69 -1.18 5.86 -10.93
C MET A 69 -1.09 7.38 -10.81
N ASP A 70 -0.92 8.09 -11.91
CA ASP A 70 -0.91 9.56 -11.90
C ASP A 70 -2.29 10.10 -11.47
N LYS A 71 -3.37 9.51 -11.98
CA LYS A 71 -4.74 9.84 -11.56
C LYS A 71 -4.99 9.50 -10.08
N PHE A 72 -4.47 8.37 -9.62
CA PHE A 72 -4.54 7.98 -8.21
C PHE A 72 -3.88 9.03 -7.32
N LEU A 73 -2.66 9.46 -7.65
CA LEU A 73 -1.93 10.45 -6.85
C LEU A 73 -2.65 11.81 -6.82
N GLU A 74 -3.19 12.25 -7.97
CA GLU A 74 -3.99 13.46 -8.06
C GLU A 74 -5.21 13.42 -7.12
N LEU A 75 -6.01 12.35 -7.21
CA LEU A 75 -7.20 12.17 -6.37
C LEU A 75 -6.84 12.01 -4.90
N PHE A 76 -5.78 11.27 -4.60
CA PHE A 76 -5.33 11.01 -3.24
C PHE A 76 -4.93 12.30 -2.53
N VAL A 77 -4.12 13.16 -3.17
CA VAL A 77 -3.71 14.45 -2.60
C VAL A 77 -4.93 15.32 -2.31
N LYS A 78 -5.88 15.36 -3.24
CA LYS A 78 -7.12 16.15 -3.11
C LYS A 78 -7.98 15.67 -1.94
N GLU A 79 -8.29 14.38 -1.87
CA GLU A 79 -9.17 13.84 -0.82
C GLU A 79 -8.47 13.79 0.55
N TYR A 80 -7.17 13.51 0.58
CA TYR A 80 -6.39 13.60 1.82
C TYR A 80 -6.43 15.02 2.38
N GLN A 81 -6.21 16.04 1.54
CA GLN A 81 -6.24 17.43 1.98
C GLN A 81 -7.63 17.83 2.50
N LYS A 82 -8.70 17.35 1.87
CA LYS A 82 -10.08 17.56 2.33
C LYS A 82 -10.33 16.95 3.71
N GLN A 83 -9.84 15.75 3.99
CA GLN A 83 -10.05 15.07 5.27
C GLN A 83 -9.12 15.55 6.40
N MET A 84 -7.89 15.92 6.07
CA MET A 84 -6.83 16.24 7.03
C MET A 84 -6.59 17.74 7.20
N GLY A 85 -7.16 18.60 6.34
CA GLY A 85 -6.97 20.04 6.34
C GLY A 85 -5.56 20.49 5.91
N ARG A 86 -4.70 19.55 5.47
CA ARG A 86 -3.32 19.80 5.03
C ARG A 86 -2.90 18.81 3.96
N LYS A 87 -1.92 19.18 3.15
CA LYS A 87 -1.35 18.29 2.14
C LYS A 87 -0.68 17.06 2.79
N PRO A 88 -0.70 15.90 2.11
CA PRO A 88 0.04 14.72 2.55
C PRO A 88 1.54 15.01 2.54
N LYS A 89 2.28 14.36 3.45
CA LYS A 89 3.75 14.37 3.42
C LYS A 89 4.23 13.34 2.39
N ASP A 90 5.49 13.43 1.96
CA ASP A 90 6.06 12.46 1.00
C ASP A 90 5.93 11.01 1.51
N ALA A 91 6.11 10.78 2.81
CA ALA A 91 5.90 9.47 3.42
C ALA A 91 4.45 8.97 3.33
N ASP A 92 3.46 9.87 3.35
CA ASP A 92 2.04 9.49 3.16
C ASP A 92 1.77 9.09 1.72
N ILE A 93 2.34 9.85 0.78
CA ILE A 93 2.23 9.58 -0.65
C ILE A 93 2.85 8.23 -0.97
N GLU A 94 4.05 7.95 -0.46
CA GLU A 94 4.74 6.68 -0.69
C GLU A 94 3.97 5.51 -0.05
N THR A 95 3.44 5.69 1.16
CA THR A 95 2.59 4.68 1.80
C THR A 95 1.35 4.36 0.96
N ALA A 96 0.69 5.40 0.42
CA ALA A 96 -0.48 5.24 -0.43
C ALA A 96 -0.14 4.53 -1.74
N ARG A 97 0.98 4.89 -2.38
CA ARG A 97 1.46 4.28 -3.62
C ARG A 97 1.73 2.78 -3.46
N ILE A 98 2.57 2.39 -2.50
CA ILE A 98 2.91 0.98 -2.22
C ILE A 98 1.63 0.16 -2.01
N ARG A 99 0.67 0.77 -1.33
CA ARG A 99 -0.58 0.10 -0.99
C ARG A 99 -1.53 -0.02 -2.18
N ALA A 100 -1.62 1.00 -3.03
CA ALA A 100 -2.36 0.93 -4.29
C ALA A 100 -1.79 -0.18 -5.19
N GLU A 101 -0.45 -0.27 -5.31
CA GLU A 101 0.20 -1.35 -6.06
C GLU A 101 -0.12 -2.73 -5.49
N ALA A 102 -0.09 -2.87 -4.16
CA ALA A 102 -0.43 -4.13 -3.50
C ALA A 102 -1.89 -4.54 -3.76
N LEU A 103 -2.84 -3.59 -3.75
CA LEU A 103 -4.25 -3.84 -4.06
C LEU A 103 -4.43 -4.32 -5.51
N VAL A 104 -3.81 -3.62 -6.47
CA VAL A 104 -3.85 -4.01 -7.89
C VAL A 104 -3.22 -5.38 -8.10
N GLN A 105 -2.07 -5.66 -7.48
CA GLN A 105 -1.43 -6.97 -7.57
C GLN A 105 -2.26 -8.09 -6.95
N ARG A 106 -2.97 -7.82 -5.84
CA ARG A 106 -3.89 -8.77 -5.21
C ARG A 106 -5.06 -9.07 -6.15
N ALA A 107 -5.66 -8.05 -6.77
CA ALA A 107 -6.75 -8.22 -7.74
C ALA A 107 -6.29 -9.02 -8.98
N ARG A 108 -5.06 -8.78 -9.47
CA ARG A 108 -4.45 -9.57 -10.54
C ARG A 108 -4.23 -11.03 -10.16
N ARG A 109 -3.79 -11.30 -8.93
CA ARG A 109 -3.62 -12.69 -8.43
C ARG A 109 -4.97 -13.39 -8.27
N ALA A 110 -5.98 -12.69 -7.75
CA ALA A 110 -7.33 -13.23 -7.61
C ALA A 110 -8.00 -13.54 -8.96
N SER A 111 -7.77 -12.71 -9.98
CA SER A 111 -8.27 -12.95 -11.34
C SER A 111 -7.43 -13.96 -12.13
N GLY A 112 -6.11 -13.98 -11.92
CA GLY A 112 -5.17 -14.89 -12.57
C GLY A 112 -5.24 -16.35 -12.07
N GLY A 113 -5.68 -16.56 -10.82
CA GLY A 113 -5.97 -17.89 -10.28
C GLY A 113 -7.23 -18.56 -10.86
N LYS A 114 -7.98 -17.85 -11.72
CA LYS A 114 -9.19 -18.35 -12.37
C LYS A 114 -8.93 -18.96 -13.76
N LYS A 115 -7.73 -19.54 -13.97
CA LYS A 115 -7.43 -20.39 -15.13
C LYS A 115 -7.13 -21.81 -14.67
N ARG A 116 -8.15 -22.65 -14.88
CA ARG A 116 -8.21 -24.13 -14.83
C ARG A 116 -8.21 -24.77 -13.46
#